data_AF-A0A120MXL9-F1
#
_entry.id   AF-A0A120MXL9-F1
#
_cell.length_a   1.000
_cell.length_b   1.000
_cell.length_c   1.000
_cell.angle_alpha   90.00
_cell.angle_beta   90.00
_cell.angle_gamma   90.00
#
_symmetry.space_group_name_H-M   'P 1'
#
loop_
_entity.id
_entity.type
_entity.pdbx_description
1 polymer ?
#
loop_
_entity_poly.entity_id
_entity_poly.type
_entity_poly.pdbx_seq_one_letter_code
_entity_poly.pdbx_strand_id
1 'polypeptide(L)'
;MANEARDENFAYAFEVALGSVLHMTMKAVINLGLFEIIAKAGPGAKLSASEIAAQLPATKNKDAPTMLDRILGLLASYGIVECSLDDVDGSHRLYGLNDVSKYFVPNQDGVSLGPVLALIQDKAFLDSWSELKETIIEGGVPFDRVHGTNAFEYLGLDPRFNEVFSTAMSNHTTLVLQKILEAYKGFEHIKQLVDVGGSLGNTLKAITSKYPHIKGINFDLPHVIQHSPEYPGVKHVGGDMFQSVPNGDAILIKWILHDWSDEHCLKLLKNCYKSIPEGGKVIVVESVLPELPETSTHSKINSLADVLVMTQYPGGKERTKHEFTTLATEAGFSGIRFVCFFYNLWVMEFYK
;
A
#
# COMPACT_ATOMS: atom_id res chain seq x y z
N MET A 1 -7.38 -19.94 35.84
CA MET A 1 -6.06 -19.51 35.33
C MET A 1 -5.50 -20.44 34.24
N ALA A 2 -5.07 -21.68 34.51
CA ALA A 2 -4.46 -22.53 33.46
C ALA A 2 -5.47 -23.02 32.38
N ASN A 3 -6.71 -23.33 32.76
CA ASN A 3 -7.77 -23.70 31.80
C ASN A 3 -8.27 -22.49 30.99
N GLU A 4 -8.43 -21.33 31.63
CA GLU A 4 -8.84 -20.08 30.95
C GLU A 4 -7.82 -19.68 29.88
N ALA A 5 -6.50 -19.74 30.19
CA ALA A 5 -5.46 -19.46 29.21
C ALA A 5 -5.46 -20.48 28.05
N ARG A 6 -5.80 -21.75 28.32
CA ARG A 6 -5.93 -22.77 27.26
C ARG A 6 -7.11 -22.47 26.33
N ASP A 7 -8.24 -22.06 26.89
CA ASP A 7 -9.45 -21.76 26.13
C ASP A 7 -9.25 -20.49 25.28
N GLU A 8 -8.61 -19.45 25.82
CA GLU A 8 -8.23 -18.23 25.08
C GLU A 8 -7.25 -18.54 23.93
N ASN A 9 -6.24 -19.38 24.18
CA ASN A 9 -5.29 -19.79 23.13
C ASN A 9 -5.97 -20.57 22.00
N PHE A 10 -6.92 -21.46 22.33
CA PHE A 10 -7.70 -22.17 21.31
C PHE A 10 -8.58 -21.20 20.51
N ALA A 11 -9.24 -20.26 21.18
CA ALA A 11 -10.07 -19.26 20.52
C ALA A 11 -9.27 -18.42 19.52
N TYR A 12 -8.08 -17.94 19.91
CA TYR A 12 -7.20 -17.18 19.02
C TYR A 12 -6.68 -18.05 17.86
N ALA A 13 -6.29 -19.31 18.10
CA ALA A 13 -5.89 -20.21 17.03
C ALA A 13 -7.01 -20.46 16.01
N PHE A 14 -8.26 -20.58 16.48
CA PHE A 14 -9.42 -20.74 15.64
C PHE A 14 -9.77 -19.46 14.86
N GLU A 15 -9.60 -18.28 15.47
CA GLU A 15 -9.70 -16.99 14.78
C GLU A 15 -8.72 -16.91 13.61
N VAL A 16 -7.46 -17.29 13.83
CA VAL A 16 -6.42 -17.33 12.77
C VAL A 16 -6.84 -18.28 11.62
N ALA A 17 -7.40 -19.45 11.93
CA ALA A 17 -7.90 -20.38 10.91
C ALA A 17 -9.04 -19.80 10.05
N LEU A 18 -9.80 -18.84 10.59
CA LEU A 18 -10.88 -18.12 9.90
C LEU A 18 -10.42 -16.80 9.28
N GLY A 19 -9.12 -16.48 9.28
CA GLY A 19 -8.61 -15.17 8.88
C GLY A 19 -9.01 -14.72 7.47
N SER A 20 -9.25 -15.64 6.54
CA SER A 20 -9.73 -15.31 5.19
C SER A 20 -11.14 -14.71 5.17
N VAL A 21 -11.99 -15.08 6.13
CA VAL A 21 -13.39 -14.61 6.21
C VAL A 21 -13.45 -13.10 6.34
N LEU A 22 -12.61 -12.50 7.19
CA LEU A 22 -12.56 -11.05 7.37
C LEU A 22 -12.19 -10.33 6.06
N HIS A 23 -11.10 -10.76 5.41
CA HIS A 23 -10.58 -10.11 4.20
C HIS A 23 -11.54 -10.24 3.01
N MET A 24 -12.12 -11.43 2.82
CA MET A 24 -13.11 -11.65 1.76
C MET A 24 -14.42 -10.89 2.02
N THR A 25 -14.81 -10.75 3.28
CA THR A 25 -15.95 -9.92 3.66
C THR A 25 -15.67 -8.44 3.38
N MET A 26 -14.51 -7.92 3.77
CA MET A 26 -14.10 -6.55 3.48
C MET A 26 -14.10 -6.25 1.98
N LYS A 27 -13.64 -7.18 1.14
CA LYS A 27 -13.72 -7.06 -0.33
C LYS A 27 -15.16 -6.87 -0.81
N ALA A 28 -16.10 -7.67 -0.31
CA ALA A 28 -17.51 -7.54 -0.66
C ALA A 28 -18.11 -6.21 -0.17
N VAL A 29 -17.78 -5.79 1.05
CA VAL A 29 -18.21 -4.51 1.66
C VAL A 29 -17.79 -3.31 0.80
N ILE A 30 -16.52 -3.29 0.36
CA ILE A 30 -15.98 -2.24 -0.51
C ILE A 30 -16.67 -2.26 -1.87
N ASN A 31 -16.83 -3.44 -2.49
CA ASN A 31 -17.48 -3.56 -3.79
C ASN A 31 -18.97 -3.16 -3.76
N LEU A 32 -19.63 -3.34 -2.62
CA LEU A 32 -21.02 -2.91 -2.40
C LEU A 32 -21.12 -1.42 -2.01
N GLY A 33 -20.00 -0.74 -1.76
CA GLY A 33 -19.96 0.67 -1.36
C GLY A 33 -20.61 0.93 0.00
N LEU A 34 -20.55 -0.03 0.93
CA LEU A 34 -21.30 0.08 2.19
C LEU A 34 -20.79 1.23 3.07
N PHE A 35 -19.47 1.48 3.09
CA PHE A 35 -18.92 2.58 3.87
C PHE A 35 -19.37 3.93 3.31
N GLU A 36 -19.44 4.06 1.99
CA GLU A 36 -19.95 5.25 1.30
C GLU A 36 -21.44 5.47 1.53
N ILE A 37 -22.23 4.39 1.59
CA ILE A 37 -23.66 4.46 1.95
C ILE A 37 -23.83 5.07 3.35
N ILE A 38 -23.06 4.58 4.33
CA ILE A 38 -23.12 5.11 5.70
C ILE A 38 -22.59 6.55 5.73
N ALA A 39 -21.49 6.85 5.02
CA ALA A 39 -20.91 8.20 4.95
C ALA A 39 -21.91 9.23 4.40
N LYS A 40 -22.68 8.85 3.37
CA LYS A 40 -23.70 9.72 2.74
C LYS A 40 -24.85 10.09 3.68
N ALA A 41 -25.13 9.27 4.70
CA ALA A 41 -26.14 9.59 5.71
C ALA A 41 -25.69 10.71 6.67
N GLY A 42 -24.39 11.03 6.70
CA GLY A 42 -23.83 12.17 7.40
C GLY A 42 -22.92 11.81 8.59
N PRO A 43 -22.16 12.79 9.11
CA PRO A 43 -21.27 12.56 10.26
C PRO A 43 -22.03 12.07 11.49
N GLY A 44 -21.58 10.96 12.09
CA GLY A 44 -22.22 10.37 13.27
C GLY A 44 -23.52 9.61 12.98
N ALA A 45 -23.90 9.45 11.70
CA ALA A 45 -25.06 8.66 11.32
C ALA A 45 -24.89 7.19 11.74
N LYS A 46 -25.99 6.61 12.20
CA LYS A 46 -26.10 5.19 12.53
C LYS A 46 -27.26 4.60 11.75
N LEU A 47 -26.99 3.59 10.94
CA LEU A 47 -27.96 2.96 10.06
C LEU A 47 -28.17 1.49 10.44
N SER A 48 -29.40 1.04 10.41
CA SER A 48 -29.74 -0.38 10.44
C SER A 48 -29.27 -1.06 9.14
N ALA A 49 -29.10 -2.38 9.20
CA ALA A 49 -28.77 -3.16 8.00
C ALA A 49 -29.86 -3.07 6.91
N SER A 50 -31.13 -2.87 7.31
CA SER A 50 -32.25 -2.66 6.39
C SER A 50 -32.14 -1.33 5.63
N GLU A 51 -31.77 -0.25 6.32
CA GLU A 51 -31.56 1.06 5.70
C GLU A 51 -30.36 1.05 4.75
N ILE A 52 -29.28 0.36 5.12
CA ILE A 52 -28.12 0.17 4.24
C ILE A 52 -28.51 -0.65 3.00
N ALA A 53 -29.22 -1.76 3.19
CA ALA A 53 -29.69 -2.61 2.09
C ALA A 53 -30.60 -1.86 1.11
N ALA A 54 -31.46 -0.97 1.61
CA ALA A 54 -32.37 -0.17 0.79
C ALA A 54 -31.64 0.81 -0.15
N GLN A 55 -30.39 1.17 0.16
CA GLN A 55 -29.56 2.04 -0.69
C GLN A 55 -28.72 1.28 -1.72
N LEU A 56 -28.71 -0.06 -1.69
CA LEU A 56 -27.99 -0.86 -2.68
C LEU A 56 -28.70 -0.81 -4.04
N PRO A 57 -27.97 -0.68 -5.17
CA PRO A 57 -28.57 -0.67 -6.50
C PRO A 57 -29.33 -1.97 -6.79
N ALA A 58 -30.64 -1.88 -7.00
CA ALA A 58 -31.48 -2.95 -7.56
C ALA A 58 -31.37 -4.33 -6.87
N THR A 59 -31.16 -4.39 -5.55
CA THR A 59 -31.15 -5.67 -4.83
C THR A 59 -32.53 -6.34 -4.86
N LYS A 60 -32.60 -7.54 -5.44
CA LYS A 60 -33.80 -8.41 -5.39
C LYS A 60 -33.76 -9.39 -4.22
N ASN A 61 -32.69 -9.39 -3.43
CA ASN A 61 -32.46 -10.32 -2.35
C ASN A 61 -33.16 -9.85 -1.07
N LYS A 62 -34.25 -10.53 -0.70
CA LYS A 62 -35.01 -10.24 0.53
C LYS A 62 -34.20 -10.49 1.80
N ASP A 63 -33.18 -11.34 1.73
CA ASP A 63 -32.31 -11.68 2.86
C ASP A 63 -31.12 -10.72 3.00
N ALA A 64 -30.97 -9.74 2.09
CA ALA A 64 -29.86 -8.81 2.11
C ALA A 64 -29.70 -8.07 3.47
N PRO A 65 -30.76 -7.53 4.10
CA PRO A 65 -30.62 -6.92 5.42
C PRO A 65 -30.02 -7.87 6.46
N THR A 66 -30.49 -9.12 6.53
CA THR A 66 -29.96 -10.11 7.48
C THR A 66 -28.52 -10.50 7.18
N MET A 67 -28.15 -10.60 5.90
CA MET A 67 -26.76 -10.87 5.51
C MET A 67 -25.84 -9.69 5.87
N LEU A 68 -26.26 -8.46 5.59
CA LEU A 68 -25.52 -7.25 5.93
C LEU A 68 -25.38 -7.08 7.44
N ASP A 69 -26.41 -7.38 8.23
CA ASP A 69 -26.38 -7.33 9.69
C ASP A 69 -25.32 -8.30 10.28
N ARG A 70 -25.15 -9.49 9.68
CA ARG A 70 -24.10 -10.43 10.07
C ARG A 70 -22.71 -9.96 9.66
N ILE A 71 -22.59 -9.42 8.45
CA ILE A 71 -21.34 -8.85 7.92
C ILE A 71 -20.90 -7.66 8.77
N LEU A 72 -21.76 -6.67 8.98
CA LEU A 72 -21.46 -5.48 9.78
C LEU A 72 -21.22 -5.84 11.25
N GLY A 73 -21.88 -6.88 11.77
CA GLY A 73 -21.57 -7.47 13.07
C GLY A 73 -20.13 -7.99 13.17
N LEU A 74 -19.64 -8.69 12.14
CA LEU A 74 -18.23 -9.11 12.03
C LEU A 74 -17.29 -7.88 11.97
N LEU A 75 -17.60 -6.88 11.14
CA LEU A 75 -16.76 -5.67 11.07
C LEU A 75 -16.72 -4.93 12.41
N ALA A 76 -17.84 -4.88 13.14
CA ALA A 76 -17.92 -4.27 14.46
C ALA A 76 -17.08 -5.04 15.50
N SER A 77 -17.04 -6.38 15.45
CA SER A 77 -16.20 -7.17 16.37
C SER A 77 -14.71 -6.96 16.14
N TYR A 78 -14.30 -6.56 14.93
CA TYR A 78 -12.94 -6.14 14.60
C TYR A 78 -12.69 -4.64 14.79
N GLY A 79 -13.66 -3.89 15.30
CA GLY A 79 -13.53 -2.44 15.52
C GLY A 79 -13.43 -1.63 14.23
N ILE A 80 -13.88 -2.16 13.09
CA ILE A 80 -13.84 -1.48 11.78
C ILE A 80 -15.02 -0.52 11.62
N VAL A 81 -16.16 -0.84 12.24
CA VAL A 81 -17.35 0.04 12.32
C VAL A 81 -17.82 0.15 13.77
N GLU A 82 -18.55 1.21 14.07
CA GLU A 82 -19.28 1.30 15.33
C GLU A 82 -20.56 0.45 15.26
N CYS A 83 -20.96 -0.10 16.40
CA CYS A 83 -22.22 -0.81 16.54
C CYS A 83 -22.89 -0.40 17.85
N SER A 84 -24.16 -0.05 17.79
CA SER A 84 -25.02 0.13 18.97
C SER A 84 -26.38 -0.54 18.75
N LEU A 85 -27.17 -0.68 19.81
CA LEU A 85 -28.58 -1.05 19.68
C LEU A 85 -29.40 0.21 19.39
N ASP A 86 -30.55 0.05 18.75
CA ASP A 86 -31.54 1.12 18.63
C ASP A 86 -32.08 1.48 20.03
N ASP A 87 -32.05 2.76 20.37
CA ASP A 87 -32.53 3.29 21.65
C ASP A 87 -34.07 3.24 21.78
N VAL A 88 -34.79 3.06 20.67
CA VAL A 88 -36.26 3.04 20.66
C VAL A 88 -36.83 1.68 21.08
N ASP A 89 -36.32 0.57 20.53
CA ASP A 89 -36.83 -0.77 20.81
C ASP A 89 -35.77 -1.78 21.31
N GLY A 90 -34.48 -1.42 21.28
CA GLY A 90 -33.36 -2.27 21.71
C GLY A 90 -33.20 -3.56 20.90
N SER A 91 -33.93 -3.71 19.79
CA SER A 91 -34.14 -4.99 19.12
C SER A 91 -33.22 -5.21 17.93
N HIS A 92 -32.68 -4.13 17.34
CA HIS A 92 -31.83 -4.22 16.17
C HIS A 92 -30.54 -3.39 16.30
N ARG A 93 -29.50 -3.84 15.60
CA ARG A 93 -28.19 -3.19 15.58
C ARG A 93 -28.17 -2.05 14.58
N LEU A 94 -27.53 -0.96 14.97
CA LEU A 94 -27.24 0.20 14.14
C LEU A 94 -25.72 0.34 13.96
N TYR A 95 -25.30 0.70 12.76
CA TYR A 95 -23.90 0.74 12.36
C TYR A 95 -23.49 2.13 11.91
N GLY A 96 -22.31 2.57 12.38
CA GLY A 96 -21.73 3.88 12.06
C GLY A 96 -20.26 3.77 11.65
N LEU A 97 -19.74 4.80 10.99
CA LEU A 97 -18.32 4.88 10.66
C LEU A 97 -17.50 5.35 11.87
N ASN A 98 -16.31 4.79 12.02
CA ASN A 98 -15.30 5.21 13.00
C ASN A 98 -14.01 5.65 12.29
N ASP A 99 -12.95 5.91 13.06
CA ASP A 99 -11.68 6.38 12.51
C ASP A 99 -10.96 5.37 11.59
N VAL A 100 -11.24 4.08 11.72
CA VAL A 100 -10.71 3.03 10.83
C VAL A 100 -11.49 3.00 9.51
N SER A 101 -12.82 2.90 9.57
CA SER A 101 -13.65 2.82 8.36
C SER A 101 -13.60 4.08 7.49
N LYS A 102 -13.28 5.25 8.06
CA LYS A 102 -13.02 6.48 7.28
C LYS A 102 -11.91 6.31 6.24
N TYR A 103 -10.91 5.46 6.46
CA TYR A 103 -9.87 5.20 5.46
C TYR A 103 -10.36 4.36 4.27
N PHE A 104 -11.53 3.76 4.36
CA PHE A 104 -12.16 3.00 3.28
C PHE A 104 -13.27 3.79 2.56
N VAL A 105 -13.49 5.06 2.94
CA VAL A 105 -14.35 6.00 2.21
C VAL A 105 -13.46 6.94 1.40
N PRO A 106 -13.77 7.22 0.12
CA PRO A 106 -13.04 8.22 -0.66
C PRO A 106 -13.00 9.58 0.07
N ASN A 107 -11.79 10.10 0.30
CA ASN A 107 -11.59 11.39 0.92
C ASN A 107 -11.86 12.55 -0.07
N GLN A 108 -11.52 13.79 0.31
CA GLN A 108 -11.68 14.97 -0.55
C GLN A 108 -10.93 14.90 -1.89
N ASP A 109 -9.84 14.12 -1.96
CA ASP A 109 -9.06 13.90 -3.17
C ASP A 109 -9.55 12.66 -3.95
N GLY A 110 -10.66 12.06 -3.51
CA GLY A 110 -11.27 10.88 -4.12
C GLY A 110 -10.53 9.57 -3.85
N VAL A 111 -9.61 9.52 -2.86
CA VAL A 111 -8.78 8.35 -2.58
C VAL A 111 -9.13 7.65 -1.27
N SER A 112 -8.91 6.33 -1.21
CA SER A 112 -9.12 5.49 -0.02
C SER A 112 -8.19 4.26 -0.03
N LEU A 113 -8.23 3.43 1.02
CA LEU A 113 -7.56 2.12 1.07
C LEU A 113 -8.34 1.01 0.34
N GLY A 114 -9.56 1.27 -0.13
CA GLY A 114 -10.38 0.30 -0.86
C GLY A 114 -9.65 -0.32 -2.06
N PRO A 115 -9.03 0.47 -2.94
CA PRO A 115 -8.24 -0.05 -4.06
C PRO A 115 -7.03 -0.90 -3.67
N VAL A 116 -6.36 -0.60 -2.55
CA VAL A 116 -5.25 -1.44 -2.04
C VAL A 116 -5.77 -2.82 -1.64
N LEU A 117 -6.91 -2.86 -0.94
CA LEU A 117 -7.57 -4.14 -0.62
C LEU A 117 -8.00 -4.88 -1.89
N ALA A 118 -8.55 -4.17 -2.88
CA ALA A 118 -8.95 -4.76 -4.15
C ALA A 118 -7.77 -5.42 -4.90
N LEU A 119 -6.59 -4.79 -4.87
CA LEU A 119 -5.36 -5.36 -5.45
C LEU A 119 -4.91 -6.62 -4.71
N ILE A 120 -4.78 -6.56 -3.38
CA ILE A 120 -4.31 -7.71 -2.57
C ILE A 120 -5.26 -8.90 -2.72
N GLN A 121 -6.55 -8.62 -2.87
CA GLN A 121 -7.58 -9.64 -3.06
C GLN A 121 -7.92 -9.89 -4.54
N ASP A 122 -7.16 -9.33 -5.49
CA ASP A 122 -7.35 -9.63 -6.91
C ASP A 122 -6.98 -11.09 -7.18
N LYS A 123 -7.65 -11.71 -8.16
CA LYS A 123 -7.39 -13.11 -8.49
C LYS A 123 -5.91 -13.35 -8.83
N ALA A 124 -5.28 -12.42 -9.55
CA ALA A 124 -3.90 -12.57 -9.97
C ALA A 124 -2.93 -12.74 -8.77
N PHE A 125 -3.09 -11.94 -7.72
CA PHE A 125 -2.30 -12.05 -6.49
C PHE A 125 -2.76 -13.20 -5.59
N LEU A 126 -4.07 -13.47 -5.54
CA LEU A 126 -4.61 -14.56 -4.73
C LEU A 126 -4.16 -15.94 -5.21
N ASP A 127 -4.04 -16.13 -6.53
CA ASP A 127 -3.60 -17.41 -7.09
C ASP A 127 -2.17 -17.77 -6.65
N SER A 128 -1.27 -16.78 -6.46
CA SER A 128 0.11 -17.01 -6.02
C SER A 128 0.21 -17.84 -4.73
N TRP A 129 -0.77 -17.73 -3.83
CA TRP A 129 -0.74 -18.44 -2.55
C TRP A 129 -0.85 -19.96 -2.69
N SER A 130 -1.39 -20.49 -3.80
CA SER A 130 -1.44 -21.95 -4.01
C SER A 130 -0.07 -22.55 -4.28
N GLU A 131 0.87 -21.77 -4.82
CA GLU A 131 2.23 -22.20 -5.17
C GLU A 131 3.25 -21.96 -4.04
N LEU A 132 2.85 -21.31 -2.94
CA LEU A 132 3.79 -20.96 -1.85
C LEU A 132 4.50 -22.20 -1.28
N LYS A 133 3.75 -23.28 -1.02
CA LYS A 133 4.32 -24.53 -0.50
C LYS A 133 5.38 -25.11 -1.45
N GLU A 134 5.04 -25.26 -2.72
CA GLU A 134 5.95 -25.87 -3.70
C GLU A 134 7.15 -24.97 -3.96
N THR A 135 6.97 -23.65 -3.94
CA THR A 135 8.07 -22.68 -4.05
C THR A 135 9.08 -22.79 -2.90
N ILE A 136 8.63 -23.05 -1.67
CA ILE A 136 9.52 -23.27 -0.53
C ILE A 136 10.40 -24.52 -0.73
N ILE A 137 9.86 -25.55 -1.39
CA ILE A 137 10.54 -26.83 -1.61
C ILE A 137 11.47 -26.77 -2.83
N GLU A 138 10.98 -26.22 -3.93
CA GLU A 138 11.60 -26.30 -5.25
C GLU A 138 12.30 -25.01 -5.69
N GLY A 139 12.01 -23.90 -5.02
CA GLY A 139 12.41 -22.56 -5.42
C GLY A 139 11.49 -21.96 -6.50
N GLY A 140 11.85 -20.75 -6.92
CA GLY A 140 11.06 -19.91 -7.82
C GLY A 140 10.32 -18.80 -7.07
N VAL A 141 9.34 -18.21 -7.74
CA VAL A 141 8.45 -17.18 -7.19
C VAL A 141 7.01 -17.67 -7.36
N PRO A 142 6.14 -17.61 -6.33
CA PRO A 142 4.81 -18.17 -6.42
C PRO A 142 3.97 -17.55 -7.56
N PHE A 143 4.03 -16.23 -7.76
CA PHE A 143 3.35 -15.57 -8.88
C PHE A 143 3.84 -16.09 -10.25
N ASP A 144 5.15 -16.17 -10.47
CA ASP A 144 5.74 -16.65 -11.73
C ASP A 144 5.34 -18.10 -12.04
N ARG A 145 5.24 -18.95 -11.00
CA ARG A 145 4.82 -20.35 -11.17
C ARG A 145 3.37 -20.48 -11.61
N VAL A 146 2.50 -19.58 -11.15
CA VAL A 146 1.08 -19.55 -11.55
C VAL A 146 0.91 -18.97 -12.95
N HIS A 147 1.55 -17.83 -13.24
CA HIS A 147 1.25 -17.02 -14.42
C HIS A 147 2.26 -17.21 -15.56
N GLY A 148 3.38 -17.89 -15.32
CA GLY A 148 4.43 -18.15 -16.31
C GLY A 148 5.29 -16.94 -16.68
N THR A 149 5.12 -15.82 -15.98
CA THR A 149 5.84 -14.55 -16.18
C THR A 149 5.83 -13.76 -14.85
N ASN A 150 6.72 -12.78 -14.72
CA ASN A 150 6.79 -11.94 -13.52
C ASN A 150 5.64 -10.93 -13.44
N ALA A 151 5.38 -10.45 -12.22
CA ALA A 151 4.27 -9.53 -11.94
C ALA A 151 4.29 -8.25 -12.79
N PHE A 152 5.46 -7.67 -13.07
CA PHE A 152 5.56 -6.44 -13.88
C PHE A 152 5.26 -6.68 -15.36
N GLU A 153 5.77 -7.78 -15.93
CA GLU A 153 5.42 -8.20 -17.29
C GLU A 153 3.93 -8.53 -17.42
N TYR A 154 3.35 -9.16 -16.40
CA TYR A 154 1.92 -9.51 -16.36
C TYR A 154 0.99 -8.29 -16.43
N LEU A 155 1.41 -7.13 -15.90
CA LEU A 155 0.66 -5.87 -16.07
C LEU A 155 0.48 -5.49 -17.55
N GLY A 156 1.43 -5.83 -18.41
CA GLY A 156 1.33 -5.63 -19.86
C GLY A 156 0.39 -6.62 -20.56
N LEU A 157 0.08 -7.75 -19.92
CA LEU A 157 -0.73 -8.84 -20.48
C LEU A 157 -2.21 -8.78 -20.07
N ASP A 158 -2.51 -8.29 -18.86
CA ASP A 158 -3.87 -8.11 -18.36
C ASP A 158 -4.15 -6.60 -18.07
N PRO A 159 -4.77 -5.87 -19.03
CA PRO A 159 -5.11 -4.46 -18.85
C PRO A 159 -6.02 -4.19 -17.64
N ARG A 160 -6.90 -5.14 -17.29
CA ARG A 160 -7.80 -5.01 -16.13
C ARG A 160 -7.01 -5.13 -14.84
N PHE A 161 -6.05 -6.05 -14.75
CA PHE A 161 -5.17 -6.13 -13.60
C PHE A 161 -4.26 -4.89 -13.48
N ASN A 162 -3.75 -4.38 -14.60
CA ASN A 162 -2.97 -3.14 -14.62
C ASN A 162 -3.76 -1.93 -14.07
N GLU A 163 -5.05 -1.83 -14.41
CA GLU A 163 -5.92 -0.79 -13.86
C GLU A 163 -6.09 -0.94 -12.34
N VAL A 164 -6.31 -2.15 -11.84
CA VAL A 164 -6.40 -2.43 -10.39
C VAL A 164 -5.10 -2.05 -9.68
N PHE A 165 -3.96 -2.48 -10.21
CA PHE A 165 -2.63 -2.19 -9.67
C PHE A 165 -2.35 -0.68 -9.64
N SER A 166 -2.52 -0.01 -10.78
CA SER A 166 -2.25 1.43 -10.92
C SER A 166 -3.17 2.26 -10.02
N THR A 167 -4.44 1.87 -9.90
CA THR A 167 -5.40 2.54 -9.01
C THR A 167 -5.00 2.39 -7.54
N ALA A 168 -4.59 1.19 -7.12
CA ALA A 168 -4.11 0.92 -5.78
C ALA A 168 -2.87 1.74 -5.42
N MET A 169 -1.86 1.74 -6.30
CA MET A 169 -0.62 2.49 -6.10
C MET A 169 -0.86 4.01 -6.05
N SER A 170 -1.72 4.53 -6.92
CA SER A 170 -2.09 5.95 -6.93
C SER A 170 -2.82 6.37 -5.64
N ASN A 171 -3.79 5.57 -5.19
CA ASN A 171 -4.57 5.85 -3.98
C ASN A 171 -3.67 5.85 -2.73
N HIS A 172 -2.88 4.79 -2.56
CA HIS A 172 -1.97 4.68 -1.43
C HIS A 172 -0.93 5.81 -1.41
N THR A 173 -0.33 6.11 -2.57
CA THR A 173 0.65 7.19 -2.70
C THR A 173 0.06 8.54 -2.32
N THR A 174 -1.16 8.84 -2.76
CA THR A 174 -1.84 10.11 -2.43
C THR A 174 -2.05 10.26 -0.92
N LEU A 175 -2.53 9.20 -0.25
CA LEU A 175 -2.75 9.20 1.20
C LEU A 175 -1.46 9.44 2.00
N VAL A 176 -0.38 8.73 1.65
CA VAL A 176 0.91 8.82 2.35
C VAL A 176 1.59 10.16 2.09
N LEU A 177 1.60 10.60 0.82
CA LEU A 177 2.36 11.76 0.39
C LEU A 177 1.87 13.05 1.04
N GLN A 178 0.57 13.16 1.34
CA GLN A 178 0.04 14.28 2.11
C GLN A 178 0.79 14.46 3.44
N LYS A 179 0.98 13.38 4.21
CA LYS A 179 1.71 13.42 5.49
C LYS A 179 3.20 13.63 5.33
N ILE A 180 3.82 13.03 4.31
CA ILE A 180 5.22 13.27 3.99
C ILE A 180 5.42 14.76 3.71
N LEU A 181 4.62 15.37 2.83
CA LEU A 181 4.74 16.78 2.48
C LEU A 181 4.51 17.69 3.70
N GLU A 182 3.61 17.36 4.62
CA GLU A 182 3.38 18.13 5.84
C GLU A 182 4.66 18.21 6.71
N ALA A 183 5.30 17.07 6.95
CA ALA A 183 6.35 16.94 7.97
C ALA A 183 7.79 16.93 7.43
N TYR A 184 8.03 16.34 6.26
CA TYR A 184 9.36 16.20 5.68
C TYR A 184 9.79 17.48 4.96
N LYS A 185 10.83 18.13 5.47
CA LYS A 185 11.37 19.40 4.94
C LYS A 185 12.54 19.23 3.98
N GLY A 186 12.95 17.99 3.71
CA GLY A 186 14.13 17.72 2.88
C GLY A 186 13.99 18.14 1.41
N PHE A 187 12.80 18.57 0.97
CA PHE A 187 12.54 19.12 -0.36
C PHE A 187 12.87 20.61 -0.53
N GLU A 188 12.98 21.39 0.56
CA GLU A 188 12.99 22.86 0.49
C GLU A 188 14.12 23.45 -0.37
N HIS A 189 15.28 22.80 -0.41
CA HIS A 189 16.47 23.31 -1.11
C HIS A 189 16.83 22.54 -2.39
N ILE A 190 16.01 21.57 -2.80
CA ILE A 190 16.19 20.83 -4.05
C ILE A 190 15.75 21.73 -5.21
N LYS A 191 16.53 21.77 -6.31
CA LYS A 191 16.12 22.47 -7.55
C LYS A 191 15.65 21.49 -8.61
N GLN A 192 16.28 20.32 -8.70
CA GLN A 192 15.86 19.23 -9.59
C GLN A 192 15.70 17.93 -8.81
N LEU A 193 14.49 17.37 -8.84
CA LEU A 193 14.13 16.11 -8.20
C LEU A 193 13.80 15.07 -9.26
N VAL A 194 14.45 13.91 -9.20
CA VAL A 194 14.10 12.75 -10.03
C VAL A 194 13.27 11.80 -9.19
N ASP A 195 12.15 11.30 -9.70
CA ASP A 195 11.36 10.25 -9.06
C ASP A 195 11.51 8.97 -9.89
N VAL A 196 12.20 7.98 -9.33
CA VAL A 196 12.51 6.71 -10.01
C VAL A 196 11.42 5.70 -9.68
N GLY A 197 10.82 5.12 -10.73
CA GLY A 197 9.60 4.34 -10.58
C GLY A 197 8.40 5.22 -10.24
N GLY A 198 8.41 6.47 -10.72
CA GLY A 198 7.39 7.47 -10.39
C GLY A 198 6.01 7.21 -11.02
N SER A 199 5.86 6.13 -11.80
CA SER A 199 4.64 5.72 -12.48
C SER A 199 4.05 6.88 -13.29
N LEU A 200 2.76 7.18 -13.12
CA LEU A 200 2.07 8.28 -13.78
C LEU A 200 2.46 9.69 -13.28
N GLY A 201 3.43 9.81 -12.37
CA GLY A 201 3.98 11.10 -11.91
C GLY A 201 3.16 11.82 -10.83
N ASN A 202 2.21 11.14 -10.18
CA ASN A 202 1.36 11.73 -9.13
C ASN A 202 2.17 12.26 -7.94
N THR A 203 3.27 11.58 -7.59
CA THR A 203 4.17 12.01 -6.51
C THR A 203 4.82 13.34 -6.84
N LEU A 204 5.45 13.45 -8.01
CA LEU A 204 6.08 14.70 -8.44
C LEU A 204 5.08 15.82 -8.68
N LYS A 205 3.87 15.52 -9.18
CA LYS A 205 2.78 16.51 -9.28
C LYS A 205 2.51 17.18 -7.94
N ALA A 206 2.36 16.39 -6.87
CA ALA A 206 2.08 16.92 -5.53
C ALA A 206 3.29 17.68 -4.95
N ILE A 207 4.51 17.16 -5.11
CA ILE A 207 5.74 17.82 -4.64
C ILE A 207 5.93 19.16 -5.34
N THR A 208 5.86 19.22 -6.67
CA THR A 208 6.06 20.44 -7.45
C THR A 208 4.92 21.45 -7.26
N SER A 209 3.70 21.00 -6.98
CA SER A 209 2.60 21.90 -6.60
C SER A 209 2.86 22.61 -5.26
N LYS A 210 3.48 21.90 -4.30
CA LYS A 210 3.85 22.49 -2.99
C LYS A 210 5.15 23.30 -3.05
N TYR A 211 6.08 22.89 -3.89
CA TYR A 211 7.40 23.50 -4.06
C TYR A 211 7.62 23.88 -5.54
N PRO A 212 7.02 24.98 -6.02
CA PRO A 212 7.04 25.34 -7.44
C PRO A 212 8.43 25.65 -8.02
N HIS A 213 9.43 25.83 -7.17
CA HIS A 213 10.83 26.00 -7.59
C HIS A 213 11.51 24.68 -7.99
N ILE A 214 10.95 23.53 -7.62
CA ILE A 214 11.47 22.21 -7.99
C ILE A 214 11.08 21.88 -9.42
N LYS A 215 12.08 21.49 -10.22
CA LYS A 215 11.87 20.83 -11.52
C LYS A 215 11.88 19.32 -11.32
N GLY A 216 10.74 18.68 -11.56
CA GLY A 216 10.58 17.23 -11.44
C GLY A 216 10.98 16.50 -12.72
N ILE A 217 11.65 15.35 -12.57
CA ILE A 217 11.85 14.36 -13.63
C ILE A 217 11.17 13.06 -13.19
N ASN A 218 10.02 12.75 -13.77
CA ASN A 218 9.33 11.48 -13.55
C ASN A 218 9.98 10.41 -14.42
N PHE A 219 10.62 9.43 -13.81
CA PHE A 219 11.39 8.40 -14.52
C PHE A 219 10.79 7.02 -14.29
N ASP A 220 10.38 6.36 -15.38
CA ASP A 220 9.77 5.03 -15.36
C ASP A 220 10.02 4.33 -16.69
N LEU A 221 9.50 3.11 -16.87
CA LEU A 221 9.56 2.37 -18.12
C LEU A 221 8.89 3.16 -19.26
N PRO A 222 9.41 3.08 -20.50
CA PRO A 222 8.86 3.85 -21.62
C PRO A 222 7.36 3.68 -21.84
N HIS A 223 6.82 2.46 -21.68
CA HIS A 223 5.40 2.19 -21.89
C HIS A 223 4.51 2.78 -20.77
N VAL A 224 5.02 2.92 -19.55
CA VAL A 224 4.31 3.56 -18.42
C VAL A 224 4.23 5.07 -18.67
N ILE A 225 5.38 5.67 -19.02
CA ILE A 225 5.49 7.11 -19.26
C ILE A 225 4.60 7.61 -20.41
N GLN A 226 4.36 6.79 -21.43
CA GLN A 226 3.49 7.14 -22.57
C GLN A 226 2.06 7.51 -22.17
N HIS A 227 1.58 7.04 -21.02
CA HIS A 227 0.24 7.32 -20.50
C HIS A 227 0.23 8.38 -19.40
N SER A 228 1.37 8.99 -19.09
CA SER A 228 1.46 10.00 -18.03
C SER A 228 0.81 11.33 -18.44
N PRO A 229 -0.10 11.89 -17.64
CA PRO A 229 -0.63 13.23 -17.87
C PRO A 229 0.47 14.29 -17.70
N GLU A 230 0.39 15.38 -18.48
CA GLU A 230 1.32 16.50 -18.31
C GLU A 230 1.05 17.25 -17.00
N TYR A 231 2.10 17.51 -16.22
CA TYR A 231 2.04 18.34 -15.02
C TYR A 231 3.00 19.52 -15.08
N PRO A 232 2.58 20.73 -14.66
CA PRO A 232 3.47 21.88 -14.57
C PRO A 232 4.71 21.58 -13.72
N GLY A 233 5.90 21.87 -14.27
CA GLY A 233 7.16 21.64 -13.57
C GLY A 233 7.66 20.19 -13.58
N VAL A 234 6.95 19.25 -14.20
CA VAL A 234 7.34 17.83 -14.31
C VAL A 234 7.65 17.47 -15.76
N LYS A 235 8.80 16.83 -15.98
CA LYS A 235 9.18 16.21 -17.25
C LYS A 235 9.13 14.70 -17.10
N HIS A 236 8.41 14.00 -17.97
CA HIS A 236 8.42 12.54 -18.00
C HIS A 236 9.55 12.01 -18.88
N VAL A 237 10.26 10.99 -18.42
CA VAL A 237 11.42 10.39 -19.09
C VAL A 237 11.30 8.87 -19.00
N GLY A 238 11.21 8.21 -20.15
CA GLY A 238 11.24 6.74 -20.22
C GLY A 238 12.67 6.19 -20.16
N GLY A 239 12.88 5.10 -19.44
CA GLY A 239 14.16 4.36 -19.45
C GLY A 239 14.16 3.15 -18.53
N ASP A 240 15.36 2.62 -18.27
CA ASP A 240 15.58 1.48 -17.39
C ASP A 240 16.53 1.90 -16.25
N MET A 241 16.02 1.88 -15.02
CA MET A 241 16.73 2.29 -13.81
C MET A 241 17.96 1.43 -13.50
N PHE A 242 17.99 0.19 -13.99
CA PHE A 242 19.16 -0.68 -13.87
C PHE A 242 20.26 -0.34 -14.89
N GLN A 243 19.95 0.41 -15.94
CA GLN A 243 20.95 0.91 -16.90
C GLN A 243 21.47 2.28 -16.49
N SER A 244 20.56 3.23 -16.25
CA SER A 244 20.91 4.59 -15.85
C SER A 244 19.71 5.31 -15.24
N VAL A 245 19.98 6.28 -14.36
CA VAL A 245 18.97 7.17 -13.79
C VAL A 245 19.27 8.61 -14.24
N PRO A 246 18.28 9.44 -14.60
CA PRO A 246 18.51 10.85 -14.92
C PRO A 246 19.25 11.60 -13.81
N ASN A 247 20.05 12.60 -14.16
CA ASN A 247 20.74 13.43 -13.17
C ASN A 247 19.75 14.32 -12.41
N GLY A 248 20.00 14.58 -11.12
CA GLY A 248 19.23 15.52 -10.30
C GLY A 248 19.95 15.88 -9.01
N ASP A 249 19.53 16.93 -8.32
CA ASP A 249 20.11 17.30 -7.01
C ASP A 249 19.74 16.24 -5.95
N ALA A 250 18.55 15.65 -6.11
CA ALA A 250 18.10 14.52 -5.33
C ALA A 250 17.30 13.53 -6.18
N ILE A 251 17.23 12.30 -5.70
CA ILE A 251 16.44 11.21 -6.29
C ILE A 251 15.48 10.69 -5.24
N LEU A 252 14.20 10.58 -5.56
CA LEU A 252 13.18 9.92 -4.77
C LEU A 252 13.00 8.49 -5.27
N ILE A 253 12.93 7.54 -4.33
CA ILE A 253 12.65 6.14 -4.56
C ILE A 253 11.61 5.73 -3.52
N LYS A 254 10.36 5.55 -3.93
CA LYS A 254 9.26 5.20 -3.03
C LYS A 254 8.65 3.87 -3.45
N TRP A 255 8.65 2.87 -2.58
CA TRP A 255 8.11 1.53 -2.88
C TRP A 255 8.68 0.98 -4.18
N ILE A 256 10.00 0.90 -4.22
CA ILE A 256 10.74 0.31 -5.32
C ILE A 256 11.74 -0.68 -4.77
N LEU A 257 12.52 -0.33 -3.74
CA LEU A 257 13.57 -1.21 -3.23
C LEU A 257 12.98 -2.51 -2.67
N HIS A 258 11.76 -2.49 -2.15
CA HIS A 258 11.12 -3.69 -1.64
C HIS A 258 10.76 -4.72 -2.73
N ASP A 259 10.62 -4.31 -4.00
CA ASP A 259 10.27 -5.21 -5.09
C ASP A 259 11.46 -6.04 -5.60
N TRP A 260 12.69 -5.73 -5.16
CA TRP A 260 13.91 -6.26 -5.77
C TRP A 260 14.85 -6.92 -4.77
N SER A 261 15.65 -7.87 -5.27
CA SER A 261 16.76 -8.46 -4.52
C SER A 261 17.82 -7.44 -4.11
N ASP A 262 18.64 -7.80 -3.14
CA ASP A 262 19.73 -6.93 -2.68
C ASP A 262 20.73 -6.60 -3.80
N GLU A 263 21.00 -7.52 -4.73
CA GLU A 263 21.89 -7.23 -5.86
C GLU A 263 21.30 -6.19 -6.82
N HIS A 264 19.99 -6.27 -7.09
CA HIS A 264 19.28 -5.31 -7.92
C HIS A 264 19.18 -3.94 -7.23
N CYS A 265 18.85 -3.92 -5.93
CA CYS A 265 18.86 -2.71 -5.12
C CYS A 265 20.23 -2.04 -5.13
N LEU A 266 21.32 -2.81 -4.95
CA LEU A 266 22.68 -2.30 -4.99
C LEU A 266 23.02 -1.70 -6.37
N LYS A 267 22.62 -2.36 -7.46
CA LYS A 267 22.81 -1.86 -8.83
C LYS A 267 22.07 -0.54 -9.05
N LEU A 268 20.80 -0.47 -8.64
CA LEU A 268 19.99 0.74 -8.71
C LEU A 268 20.60 1.87 -7.89
N LEU A 269 20.92 1.62 -6.62
CA LEU A 269 21.48 2.62 -5.72
C LEU A 269 22.84 3.14 -6.22
N LYS A 270 23.67 2.32 -6.85
CA LYS A 270 24.91 2.76 -7.52
C LYS A 270 24.65 3.67 -8.71
N ASN A 271 23.58 3.43 -9.49
CA ASN A 271 23.17 4.32 -10.56
C ASN A 271 22.68 5.66 -9.99
N CYS A 272 21.85 5.61 -8.94
CA CYS A 272 21.39 6.82 -8.24
C CYS A 272 22.57 7.63 -7.68
N TYR A 273 23.54 6.96 -7.04
CA TYR A 273 24.76 7.60 -6.53
C TYR A 273 25.52 8.35 -7.62
N LYS A 274 25.66 7.77 -8.82
CA LYS A 274 26.31 8.43 -9.97
C LYS A 274 25.52 9.64 -10.48
N SER A 275 24.20 9.62 -10.35
CA SER A 275 23.28 10.62 -10.91
C SER A 275 23.01 11.82 -9.99
N ILE A 276 23.54 11.83 -8.78
CA ILE A 276 23.48 12.98 -7.86
C ILE A 276 24.84 13.71 -7.77
N PRO A 277 24.87 15.04 -7.58
CA PRO A 277 26.11 15.80 -7.39
C PRO A 277 26.69 15.57 -5.98
N GLU A 278 27.88 16.12 -5.75
CA GLU A 278 28.44 16.22 -4.39
C GLU A 278 27.47 16.99 -3.49
N GLY A 279 27.19 16.46 -2.30
CA GLY A 279 26.17 16.99 -1.39
C GLY A 279 24.72 16.70 -1.80
N GLY A 280 24.50 15.97 -2.90
CA GLY A 280 23.19 15.42 -3.26
C GLY A 280 22.76 14.26 -2.36
N LYS A 281 21.51 13.82 -2.51
CA LYS A 281 20.96 12.72 -1.70
C LYS A 281 19.93 11.86 -2.44
N VAL A 282 19.80 10.62 -2.02
CA VAL A 282 18.66 9.76 -2.37
C VAL A 282 17.67 9.76 -1.20
N ILE A 283 16.39 9.96 -1.49
CA ILE A 283 15.28 9.94 -0.54
C ILE A 283 14.56 8.62 -0.78
N VAL A 284 14.62 7.71 0.19
CA VAL A 284 13.97 6.40 0.12
C VAL A 284 12.74 6.41 1.02
N VAL A 285 11.60 5.94 0.50
CA VAL A 285 10.35 5.83 1.24
C VAL A 285 9.87 4.38 1.20
N GLU A 286 10.08 3.66 2.29
CA GLU A 286 9.84 2.22 2.39
C GLU A 286 9.32 1.84 3.79
N SER A 287 8.70 0.66 3.89
CA SER A 287 8.47 0.02 5.18
C SER A 287 9.81 -0.44 5.76
N VAL A 288 9.91 -0.52 7.08
CA VAL A 288 11.12 -0.98 7.76
C VAL A 288 10.75 -2.04 8.79
N LEU A 289 11.34 -3.22 8.64
CA LEU A 289 11.15 -4.30 9.60
C LEU A 289 11.88 -3.98 10.93
N PRO A 290 11.28 -4.31 12.07
CA PRO A 290 12.02 -4.35 13.32
C PRO A 290 13.05 -5.50 13.27
N GLU A 291 14.17 -5.34 13.99
CA GLU A 291 15.21 -6.38 14.05
C GLU A 291 14.70 -7.69 14.69
N LEU A 292 13.70 -7.59 15.56
CA LEU A 292 12.97 -8.72 16.13
C LEU A 292 11.47 -8.56 15.85
N PRO A 293 10.75 -9.64 15.50
CA PRO A 293 9.31 -9.56 15.32
C PRO A 293 8.60 -9.05 16.59
N GLU A 294 7.68 -8.11 16.42
CA GLU A 294 6.86 -7.57 17.50
C GLU A 294 5.37 -7.85 17.24
N THR A 295 4.56 -7.76 18.29
CA THR A 295 3.11 -8.03 18.20
C THR A 295 2.27 -6.77 17.96
N SER A 296 2.92 -5.61 17.79
CA SER A 296 2.27 -4.35 17.47
C SER A 296 1.61 -4.39 16.08
N THR A 297 0.56 -3.62 15.86
CA THR A 297 -0.11 -3.54 14.55
C THR A 297 0.85 -3.09 13.45
N HIS A 298 1.74 -2.13 13.75
CA HIS A 298 2.77 -1.67 12.82
C HIS A 298 3.73 -2.80 12.40
N SER A 299 4.23 -3.58 13.36
CA SER A 299 5.12 -4.70 13.05
C SER A 299 4.41 -5.80 12.27
N LYS A 300 3.17 -6.14 12.64
CA LYS A 300 2.36 -7.14 11.93
C LYS A 300 2.13 -6.75 10.47
N ILE A 301 1.81 -5.48 10.19
CA ILE A 301 1.60 -5.01 8.81
C ILE A 301 2.88 -5.13 7.98
N ASN A 302 4.04 -4.77 8.55
CA ASN A 302 5.30 -4.88 7.82
C ASN A 302 5.66 -6.35 7.52
N SER A 303 5.39 -7.27 8.45
CA SER A 303 5.58 -8.71 8.21
C SER A 303 4.59 -9.28 7.19
N LEU A 304 3.33 -8.81 7.18
CA LEU A 304 2.36 -9.19 6.14
C LEU A 304 2.80 -8.68 4.77
N ALA A 305 3.30 -7.45 4.68
CA ALA A 305 3.83 -6.87 3.46
C ALA A 305 5.04 -7.65 2.94
N ASP A 306 5.97 -8.03 3.83
CA ASP A 306 7.16 -8.81 3.48
C ASP A 306 6.82 -10.16 2.85
N VAL A 307 5.93 -10.94 3.49
CA VAL A 307 5.49 -12.23 2.96
C VAL A 307 4.68 -12.04 1.67
N LEU A 308 3.86 -10.99 1.57
CA LEU A 308 3.17 -10.65 0.33
C LEU A 308 4.18 -10.42 -0.80
N VAL A 309 5.14 -9.51 -0.62
CA VAL A 309 6.18 -9.20 -1.62
C VAL A 309 6.95 -10.46 -2.03
N MET A 310 7.33 -11.32 -1.08
CA MET A 310 7.98 -12.61 -1.34
C MET A 310 7.15 -13.50 -2.29
N THR A 311 5.83 -13.44 -2.22
CA THR A 311 4.95 -14.23 -3.11
C THR A 311 4.81 -13.66 -4.51
N GLN A 312 5.11 -12.36 -4.72
CA GLN A 312 4.84 -11.66 -5.97
C GLN A 312 6.11 -11.31 -6.77
N TYR A 313 7.23 -11.04 -6.10
CA TYR A 313 8.40 -10.44 -6.74
C TYR A 313 9.68 -11.25 -6.51
N PRO A 314 10.47 -11.54 -7.57
CA PRO A 314 11.74 -12.26 -7.45
C PRO A 314 12.75 -11.55 -6.54
N GLY A 315 12.96 -12.13 -5.35
CA GLY A 315 13.90 -11.61 -4.36
C GLY A 315 13.44 -10.32 -3.67
N GLY A 316 12.21 -9.87 -3.91
CA GLY A 316 11.62 -8.76 -3.17
C GLY A 316 11.47 -9.08 -1.70
N LYS A 317 11.69 -8.08 -0.84
CA LYS A 317 11.56 -8.17 0.62
C LYS A 317 11.48 -6.78 1.25
N GLU A 318 10.82 -6.73 2.40
CA GLU A 318 10.99 -5.63 3.34
C GLU A 318 12.33 -5.77 4.06
N ARG A 319 12.89 -4.65 4.55
CA ARG A 319 14.26 -4.63 5.10
C ARG A 319 14.33 -3.99 6.47
N THR A 320 15.28 -4.43 7.28
CA THR A 320 15.58 -3.78 8.56
C THR A 320 16.39 -2.50 8.36
N LYS A 321 16.56 -1.71 9.44
CA LYS A 321 17.43 -0.53 9.42
C LYS A 321 18.87 -0.91 9.10
N HIS A 322 19.32 -2.05 9.63
CA HIS A 322 20.66 -2.54 9.37
C HIS A 322 20.86 -2.87 7.88
N GLU A 323 19.92 -3.59 7.27
CA GLU A 323 19.99 -3.95 5.84
C GLU A 323 20.00 -2.71 4.92
N PHE A 324 19.16 -1.70 5.19
CA PHE A 324 19.20 -0.44 4.44
C PHE A 324 20.54 0.30 4.61
N THR A 325 21.11 0.29 5.82
CA THR A 325 22.41 0.90 6.09
C THR A 325 23.52 0.20 5.30
N THR A 326 23.49 -1.13 5.25
CA THR A 326 24.43 -1.94 4.46
C THR A 326 24.31 -1.63 2.98
N LEU A 327 23.09 -1.65 2.41
CA LEU A 327 22.86 -1.30 1.01
C LEU A 327 23.36 0.11 0.64
N ALA A 328 23.09 1.10 1.50
CA ALA A 328 23.57 2.46 1.29
C ALA A 328 25.12 2.51 1.30
N THR A 329 25.74 1.87 2.29
CA THR A 329 27.21 1.84 2.43
C THR A 329 27.87 1.15 1.22
N GLU A 330 27.37 -0.01 0.79
CA GLU A 330 27.91 -0.75 -0.35
C GLU A 330 27.67 -0.05 -1.69
N ALA A 331 26.63 0.78 -1.80
CA ALA A 331 26.38 1.61 -2.96
C ALA A 331 27.29 2.86 -3.02
N GLY A 332 28.02 3.15 -1.94
CA GLY A 332 29.01 4.23 -1.86
C GLY A 332 28.54 5.47 -1.10
N PHE A 333 27.33 5.45 -0.51
CA PHE A 333 26.81 6.58 0.27
C PHE A 333 27.59 6.75 1.58
N SER A 334 27.83 8.01 1.96
CA SER A 334 28.58 8.37 3.17
C SER A 334 27.78 8.15 4.47
N GLY A 335 26.44 8.07 4.37
CA GLY A 335 25.58 7.73 5.49
C GLY A 335 24.09 7.72 5.16
N ILE A 336 23.31 7.22 6.11
CA ILE A 336 21.85 7.14 6.07
C ILE A 336 21.25 7.90 7.26
N ARG A 337 20.13 8.60 7.05
CA ARG A 337 19.32 9.19 8.11
C ARG A 337 17.87 8.77 7.97
N PHE A 338 17.31 8.19 9.03
CA PHE A 338 15.88 7.92 9.17
C PHE A 338 15.19 9.18 9.69
N VAL A 339 14.48 9.90 8.82
CA VAL A 339 14.03 11.28 9.08
C VAL A 339 12.68 11.33 9.78
N CYS A 340 11.68 10.61 9.25
CA CYS A 340 10.33 10.59 9.81
C CYS A 340 9.61 9.29 9.45
N PHE A 341 8.57 8.97 10.22
CA PHE A 341 7.79 7.73 10.11
C PHE A 341 6.30 8.06 10.07
N PHE A 342 5.61 7.68 9.00
CA PHE A 342 4.17 7.90 8.80
C PHE A 342 3.53 6.72 8.10
N TYR A 343 2.36 6.29 8.56
CA TYR A 343 1.57 5.21 7.94
C TYR A 343 2.41 3.97 7.57
N ASN A 344 3.24 3.49 8.50
CA ASN A 344 4.19 2.37 8.35
C ASN A 344 5.43 2.62 7.48
N LEU A 345 5.58 3.81 6.90
CA LEU A 345 6.71 4.13 6.02
C LEU A 345 7.70 5.05 6.70
N TRP A 346 8.98 4.73 6.53
CA TRP A 346 10.08 5.61 6.84
C TRP A 346 10.46 6.44 5.63
N VAL A 347 10.67 7.74 5.84
CA VAL A 347 11.44 8.56 4.92
C VAL A 347 12.91 8.51 5.36
N MET A 348 13.77 8.03 4.49
CA MET A 348 15.20 7.87 4.71
C MET A 348 15.98 8.75 3.72
N GLU A 349 17.07 9.36 4.15
CA GLU A 349 18.00 10.10 3.30
C GLU A 349 19.34 9.38 3.24
N PHE A 350 19.80 9.05 2.03
CA PHE A 350 21.13 8.49 1.78
C PHE A 350 21.99 9.60 1.19
N TYR A 351 23.05 9.99 1.87
CA TYR A 351 23.89 11.12 1.47
C TYR A 351 25.07 10.64 0.65
N LYS A 352 25.37 11.36 -0.45
CA LYS A 352 26.51 11.03 -1.31
C LYS A 352 27.83 11.04 -0.52
#